data_AF-A0A1A6BAJ2-F1
#
_entry.id   AF-A0A1A6BAJ2-F1
#
_cell.length_a   1.000
_cell.length_b   1.000
_cell.length_c   1.000
_cell.angle_alpha   90.00
_cell.angle_beta   90.00
_cell.angle_gamma   90.00
#
_symmetry.space_group_name_H-M   'P 1'
#
loop_
_entity.id
_entity.type
_entity.pdbx_description
1 polymer ?
#
loop_
_entity_poly.entity_id
_entity_poly.type
_entity_poly.pdbx_seq_one_letter_code
_entity_poly.pdbx_strand_id
1 'polypeptide(L)'
;MYATKLHTRQYPGVAGKQSVQTLTAIAGLTVAALCGSTGIAHADDNHEREACALMDDSASAVHYGYGNSVLQYAYAVLSTKMSPENAAHVLFAATRNSCPNHAADLPPGWR
;
A
#
# COMPACT_ATOMS: atom_id res chain seq x y z
N MET A 1 -26.09 38.22 24.40
CA MET A 1 -25.11 38.71 25.39
C MET A 1 -25.05 37.69 26.52
N TYR A 2 -24.13 36.72 26.45
CA TYR A 2 -22.99 36.49 27.38
C TYR A 2 -23.45 36.12 28.81
N ALA A 3 -22.82 35.24 29.58
CA ALA A 3 -21.76 34.25 29.44
C ALA A 3 -21.71 33.54 30.79
N THR A 4 -21.59 32.21 30.82
CA THR A 4 -21.46 31.47 32.09
C THR A 4 -19.99 31.23 32.39
N LYS A 5 -19.45 32.04 33.31
CA LYS A 5 -18.25 31.77 34.13
C LYS A 5 -18.71 31.02 35.40
N LEU A 6 -17.97 30.18 36.13
CA LEU A 6 -16.64 29.58 36.07
C LEU A 6 -16.50 28.67 37.34
N HIS A 7 -15.52 27.77 37.33
CA HIS A 7 -14.81 27.13 38.49
C HIS A 7 -15.58 26.08 39.32
N THR A 8 -15.03 24.90 39.65
CA THR A 8 -13.81 24.73 40.46
C THR A 8 -13.21 23.32 40.30
N ARG A 9 -11.87 23.27 40.38
CA ARG A 9 -10.97 22.13 40.27
C ARG A 9 -10.89 21.35 41.59
N GLN A 10 -10.95 20.02 41.58
CA GLN A 10 -10.50 19.18 42.70
C GLN A 10 -9.77 17.93 42.17
N TYR A 11 -8.49 17.80 42.50
CA TYR A 11 -7.75 16.53 42.52
C TYR A 11 -7.44 16.21 43.98
N PRO A 12 -7.53 14.94 44.38
CA PRO A 12 -6.44 14.36 45.15
C PRO A 12 -6.09 12.96 44.65
N GLY A 13 -4.79 12.69 44.51
CA GLY A 13 -4.29 11.32 44.37
C GLY A 13 -4.15 10.64 45.72
N VAL A 14 -4.43 9.33 45.80
CA VAL A 14 -3.90 8.44 46.83
C VAL A 14 -3.71 7.04 46.22
N ALA A 15 -2.57 6.45 46.57
CA ALA A 15 -2.09 5.14 46.23
C ALA A 15 -3.04 3.98 46.60
N GLY A 16 -3.01 2.91 45.79
CA GLY A 16 -3.62 1.63 46.12
C GLY A 16 -3.00 0.49 45.30
N LYS A 17 -2.02 -0.22 45.89
CA LYS A 17 -1.56 -1.54 45.44
C LYS A 17 -2.66 -2.57 45.72
N GLN A 18 -2.95 -3.45 44.76
CA GLN A 18 -3.37 -4.86 44.93
C GLN A 18 -3.64 -5.44 43.52
N SER A 19 -2.74 -6.25 42.99
CA SER A 19 -2.65 -7.71 43.16
C SER A 19 -3.35 -8.46 42.01
N VAL A 20 -2.53 -8.76 41.01
CA VAL A 20 -2.43 -10.01 40.23
C VAL A 20 -3.75 -10.68 39.81
N GLN A 21 -4.06 -10.61 38.52
CA GLN A 21 -4.62 -11.77 37.81
C GLN A 21 -3.78 -12.08 36.58
N THR A 22 -3.10 -13.20 36.72
CA THR A 22 -2.31 -14.03 35.82
C THR A 22 -2.87 -14.05 34.39
N LEU A 23 -2.12 -13.51 33.41
CA LEU A 23 -2.37 -13.78 32.00
C LEU A 23 -1.70 -15.10 31.65
N THR A 24 -2.51 -16.13 31.45
CA THR A 24 -2.09 -17.47 31.01
C THR A 24 -1.43 -17.36 29.64
N ALA A 25 -0.10 -17.53 29.59
CA ALA A 25 0.64 -17.68 28.35
C ALA A 25 0.31 -19.05 27.73
N ILE A 26 -0.55 -19.07 26.72
CA ILE A 26 -0.78 -20.27 25.91
C ILE A 26 0.35 -20.33 24.88
N ALA A 27 1.30 -21.22 25.13
CA ALA A 27 2.32 -21.62 24.17
C ALA A 27 1.64 -22.33 22.98
N GLY A 28 1.45 -21.62 21.88
CA GLY A 28 1.05 -22.19 20.60
C GLY A 28 2.26 -22.47 19.73
N LEU A 29 2.82 -23.68 19.83
CA LEU A 29 3.68 -24.23 18.80
C LEU A 29 2.83 -24.46 17.55
N THR A 30 2.97 -23.59 16.55
CA THR A 30 2.52 -23.88 15.19
C THR A 30 3.76 -24.15 14.34
N VAL A 31 4.06 -25.44 14.16
CA VAL A 31 4.89 -25.89 13.06
C VAL A 31 4.05 -25.72 11.80
N ALA A 32 4.15 -24.54 11.17
CA ALA A 32 3.70 -24.36 9.81
C ALA A 32 4.75 -25.00 8.91
N ALA A 33 4.56 -26.30 8.66
CA ALA A 33 4.95 -26.87 7.39
C ALA A 33 4.36 -25.98 6.29
N LEU A 34 5.13 -25.75 5.22
CA LEU A 34 4.71 -26.01 3.85
C LEU A 34 5.80 -25.46 2.93
N CYS A 35 6.31 -26.35 2.08
CA CYS A 35 6.97 -26.01 0.83
C CYS A 35 6.09 -25.03 0.03
N GLY A 36 6.24 -23.74 0.29
CA GLY A 36 5.75 -22.70 -0.61
C GLY A 36 6.82 -22.53 -1.65
N SER A 37 6.51 -22.97 -2.88
CA SER A 37 6.95 -22.41 -4.15
C SER A 37 8.22 -21.57 -4.09
N THR A 38 9.22 -21.92 -4.90
CA THR A 38 10.21 -21.01 -5.46
C THR A 38 9.51 -19.71 -5.89
N GLY A 39 9.31 -18.80 -4.94
CA GLY A 39 8.84 -17.47 -5.19
C GLY A 39 9.99 -16.88 -5.96
N ILE A 40 9.77 -16.64 -7.25
CA ILE A 40 10.51 -15.59 -7.92
C ILE A 40 10.37 -14.41 -6.95
N ALA A 41 11.42 -14.09 -6.22
CA ALA A 41 11.40 -12.94 -5.34
C ALA A 41 11.29 -11.76 -6.29
N HIS A 42 10.07 -11.25 -6.46
CA HIS A 42 9.81 -10.02 -7.19
C HIS A 42 10.53 -8.94 -6.41
N ALA A 43 11.80 -8.67 -6.76
CA ALA A 43 12.60 -7.64 -6.10
C ALA A 43 11.93 -6.26 -6.17
N ASP A 44 10.94 -6.15 -7.06
CA ASP A 44 10.20 -4.94 -7.40
C ASP A 44 8.71 -4.99 -6.99
N ASP A 45 8.27 -5.92 -6.13
CA ASP A 45 6.83 -6.09 -5.76
C ASP A 45 6.17 -4.78 -5.29
N ASN A 46 6.90 -3.94 -4.55
CA ASN A 46 6.41 -2.63 -4.10
C ASN A 46 6.15 -1.67 -5.27
N HIS A 47 7.04 -1.66 -6.26
CA HIS A 47 6.93 -0.83 -7.44
C HIS A 47 5.91 -1.41 -8.43
N GLU A 48 5.78 -2.74 -8.54
CA GLU A 48 4.71 -3.38 -9.32
C GLU A 48 3.32 -3.00 -8.77
N ARG A 49 3.15 -3.00 -7.44
CA ARG A 49 1.90 -2.53 -6.78
C ARG A 49 1.66 -1.05 -6.99
N GLU A 50 2.70 -0.23 -6.91
CA GLU A 50 2.59 1.21 -7.18
C GLU A 50 2.17 1.47 -8.63
N ALA A 51 2.83 0.82 -9.59
CA ALA A 51 2.52 0.88 -11.00
C ALA A 51 1.06 0.50 -11.26
N CYS A 52 0.59 -0.54 -10.57
CA CYS A 52 -0.78 -0.97 -10.62
C CYS A 52 -1.76 0.10 -10.12
N ALA A 53 -1.51 0.66 -8.95
CA ALA A 53 -2.34 1.73 -8.39
C ALA A 53 -2.38 2.97 -9.30
N LEU A 54 -1.29 3.28 -9.99
CA LEU A 54 -1.24 4.38 -10.97
C LEU A 54 -2.06 4.08 -12.23
N MET A 55 -2.06 2.83 -12.72
CA MET A 55 -2.88 2.44 -13.87
C MET A 55 -4.38 2.41 -13.53
N ASP A 56 -4.75 2.10 -12.29
CA ASP A 56 -6.13 2.18 -11.80
C ASP A 56 -6.61 3.64 -11.62
N ASP A 57 -5.69 4.59 -11.41
CA ASP A 57 -6.01 6.01 -11.15
C ASP A 57 -6.29 6.81 -12.43
N SER A 58 -7.38 6.42 -13.10
CA SER A 58 -7.90 7.13 -14.27
C SER A 58 -8.28 8.59 -13.99
N ALA A 59 -8.68 8.91 -12.74
CA ALA A 59 -9.06 10.26 -12.35
C ALA A 59 -7.86 11.22 -12.40
N SER A 60 -6.73 10.82 -11.80
CA SER A 60 -5.50 11.60 -11.90
C SER A 60 -4.96 11.61 -13.33
N ALA A 61 -5.02 10.49 -14.05
CA ALA A 61 -4.63 10.46 -15.46
C ALA A 61 -5.38 11.52 -16.28
N VAL A 62 -6.71 11.62 -16.13
CA VAL A 62 -7.51 12.68 -16.78
C VAL A 62 -7.10 14.08 -16.30
N HIS A 63 -6.95 14.27 -14.98
CA HIS A 63 -6.58 15.56 -14.40
C HIS A 63 -5.25 16.10 -14.94
N TYR A 64 -4.26 15.23 -15.13
CA TYR A 64 -2.94 15.57 -15.65
C TYR A 64 -2.82 15.50 -17.18
N GLY A 65 -3.93 15.31 -17.91
CA GLY A 65 -3.96 15.34 -19.39
C GLY A 65 -3.61 14.01 -20.07
N TYR A 66 -3.53 12.91 -19.33
CA TYR A 66 -3.32 11.54 -19.81
C TYR A 66 -4.62 10.74 -19.97
N GLY A 67 -5.77 11.40 -20.08
CA GLY A 67 -7.09 10.72 -20.09
C GLY A 67 -7.29 9.65 -21.18
N ASN A 68 -6.44 9.62 -22.21
CA ASN A 68 -6.47 8.61 -23.27
C ASN A 68 -5.60 7.37 -22.97
N SER A 69 -4.76 7.39 -21.93
CA SER A 69 -3.87 6.28 -21.59
C SER A 69 -3.39 6.34 -20.14
N VAL A 70 -3.97 5.49 -19.29
CA VAL A 70 -3.53 5.30 -17.90
C VAL A 70 -2.10 4.74 -17.82
N LEU A 71 -1.69 3.96 -18.82
CA LEU A 71 -0.32 3.46 -18.93
C LEU A 71 0.69 4.60 -19.11
N GLN A 72 0.40 5.59 -19.98
CA GLN A 72 1.29 6.73 -20.17
C GLN A 72 1.40 7.59 -18.90
N TYR A 73 0.29 7.75 -18.16
CA TYR A 73 0.30 8.40 -16.85
C TYR A 73 1.21 7.66 -15.87
N ALA A 74 0.99 6.36 -15.68
CA ALA A 74 1.78 5.54 -14.76
C ALA A 74 3.27 5.55 -15.14
N TYR A 75 3.59 5.45 -16.43
CA TYR A 75 4.95 5.55 -16.95
C TYR A 75 5.61 6.89 -16.63
N ALA A 76 4.89 8.00 -16.86
CA ALA A 76 5.39 9.33 -16.58
C ALA A 76 5.68 9.52 -15.08
N VAL A 77 4.80 9.04 -14.20
CA VAL A 77 4.98 9.13 -12.74
C VAL A 77 6.15 8.26 -12.28
N LEU A 78 6.22 7.00 -12.69
CA LEU A 78 7.31 6.09 -12.31
C LEU A 78 8.68 6.58 -12.81
N SER A 79 8.72 7.15 -14.02
CA SER A 79 9.96 7.70 -14.60
C SER A 79 10.51 8.91 -13.84
N THR A 80 9.77 9.48 -12.87
CA THR A 80 10.31 10.48 -11.94
C THR A 80 11.13 9.87 -10.79
N LYS A 81 10.99 8.56 -10.56
CA LYS A 81 11.57 7.82 -9.42
C LYS A 81 12.64 6.82 -9.85
N MET A 82 12.58 6.34 -11.10
CA MET A 82 13.48 5.35 -11.66
C MET A 82 13.79 5.64 -13.12
N SER A 83 14.72 4.89 -13.72
CA SER A 83 15.01 5.05 -15.15
C SER A 83 13.76 4.72 -15.99
N PRO A 84 13.60 5.35 -17.17
CA PRO A 84 12.46 5.08 -18.04
C PRO A 84 12.40 3.61 -18.51
N GLU A 85 13.55 2.96 -18.66
CA GLU A 85 13.64 1.52 -18.95
C GLU A 85 13.13 0.68 -17.78
N ASN A 86 13.52 1.01 -16.54
CA ASN A 86 13.03 0.27 -15.38
C ASN A 86 11.52 0.47 -15.22
N ALA A 87 11.01 1.69 -15.37
CA ALA A 87 9.57 1.98 -15.30
C ALA A 87 8.76 1.15 -16.31
N ALA A 88 9.28 0.97 -17.52
CA ALA A 88 8.70 0.09 -18.53
C ALA A 88 8.64 -1.38 -18.06
N HIS A 89 9.75 -1.90 -17.52
CA HIS A 89 9.81 -3.26 -16.99
C HIS A 89 8.86 -3.46 -15.79
N VAL A 90 8.81 -2.51 -14.86
CA VAL A 90 7.88 -2.53 -13.72
C VAL A 90 6.44 -2.56 -14.20
N LEU A 91 6.05 -1.71 -15.16
CA LEU A 91 4.68 -1.70 -15.69
C LEU A 91 4.33 -3.02 -16.37
N PHE A 92 5.24 -3.54 -17.20
CA PHE A 92 5.03 -4.84 -17.83
C PHE A 92 4.85 -5.95 -16.78
N ALA A 93 5.74 -6.03 -15.78
CA ALA A 93 5.64 -7.00 -14.69
C ALA A 93 4.34 -6.82 -13.87
N ALA A 94 3.97 -5.59 -13.55
CA ALA A 94 2.75 -5.26 -12.82
C ALA A 94 1.50 -5.78 -13.55
N THR A 95 1.39 -5.58 -14.86
CA THR A 95 0.24 -6.12 -15.63
C THR A 95 0.23 -7.65 -15.72
N ARG A 96 1.35 -8.32 -15.45
CA ARG A 96 1.43 -9.78 -15.43
C ARG A 96 1.10 -10.37 -14.06
N ASN A 97 1.53 -9.69 -13.00
CA ASN A 97 1.57 -10.25 -11.65
C ASN A 97 0.58 -9.58 -10.68
N SER A 98 0.37 -8.26 -10.82
CA SER A 98 -0.41 -7.45 -9.87
C SER A 98 -1.78 -7.02 -10.41
N CYS A 99 -1.88 -6.58 -11.67
CA CYS A 99 -3.13 -6.18 -12.33
C CYS A 99 -3.25 -6.72 -13.76
N PRO A 100 -3.65 -7.98 -13.91
CA PRO A 100 -3.90 -8.57 -15.23
C PRO A 100 -5.02 -7.88 -16.03
N ASN A 101 -5.89 -7.11 -15.38
CA ASN A 101 -6.90 -6.28 -16.06
C ASN A 101 -6.28 -5.21 -16.98
N HIS A 102 -5.07 -4.73 -16.67
CA HIS A 102 -4.38 -3.72 -17.46
C HIS A 102 -3.52 -4.29 -18.60
N ALA A 103 -3.50 -5.61 -18.81
CA ALA A 103 -2.75 -6.22 -19.90
C ALA A 103 -3.22 -5.74 -21.31
N ALA A 104 -4.47 -5.27 -21.43
CA ALA A 104 -4.98 -4.70 -22.67
C ALA A 104 -4.53 -3.25 -22.90
N ASP A 105 -4.10 -2.54 -21.86
CA ASP A 105 -3.61 -1.16 -21.92
C ASP A 105 -2.15 -1.09 -22.40
N LEU A 106 -1.43 -2.22 -22.37
CA LEU A 106 -0.10 -2.34 -22.91
C LEU A 106 -0.07 -2.13 -24.43
N PRO A 107 0.98 -1.47 -24.96
CA PRO A 107 1.13 -1.30 -26.40
C PRO A 107 1.27 -2.66 -27.10
N PRO A 108 0.88 -2.78 -28.39
CA PRO A 108 0.86 -4.06 -29.10
C PRO A 108 2.17 -4.87 -29.12
N GLY A 109 3.32 -4.23 -28.92
CA GLY A 109 4.62 -4.90 -28.84
C GLY A 109 5.02 -5.41 -27.44
N TRP A 110 4.21 -5.14 -26.42
CA TRP A 110 4.45 -5.52 -25.03
C TRP A 110 3.40 -6.52 -24.51
N ARG A 111 2.39 -6.86 -25.29
CA ARG A 111 1.35 -7.82 -24.90
C ARG A 111 1.83 -9.27 -25.03
#